data_AF-I3MQ34-F1
#
_entry.id   AF-I3MQ34-F1
#
_cell.length_a   1.000
_cell.length_b   1.000
_cell.length_c   1.000
_cell.angle_alpha   90.00
_cell.angle_beta   90.00
_cell.angle_gamma   90.00
#
_symmetry.space_group_name_H-M   'P 1'
#
loop_
_entity.id
_entity.type
_entity.pdbx_description
1 polymer ?
#
loop_
_entity_poly.entity_id
_entity_poly.type
_entity_poly.pdbx_seq_one_letter_code
_entity_poly.pdbx_strand_id
1 'polypeptide(L)' 'MKSRMPLSLTLLCVVLLCVLGEMKSKHDGDELLVEECSGEPNIVDCAQKCSRTFKCAQKNHVCCWTYCGNICWEKV' A
#
# COMPACT_ATOMS: atom_id res chain seq x y z
N MET A 1 2.64 31.41 38.06
CA MET A 1 2.02 30.19 38.64
C MET A 1 2.72 28.99 38.04
N LYS A 2 3.48 28.21 38.83
CA LYS A 2 4.30 27.10 38.34
C LYS A 2 3.45 25.83 38.39
N SER A 3 2.77 25.53 37.29
CA SER A 3 1.94 24.33 37.14
C SER A 3 2.84 23.10 37.27
N ARG A 4 2.76 22.41 38.43
CA ARG A 4 3.38 21.11 38.61
C ARG A 4 2.39 20.09 38.07
N MET A 5 2.59 19.71 36.81
CA MET A 5 1.76 18.71 36.15
C MET A 5 1.80 17.42 36.99
N PRO A 6 0.65 16.93 37.48
CA PRO A 6 0.62 15.81 38.41
C PRO A 6 1.14 14.55 37.72
N LEU A 7 2.06 13.84 38.39
CA LEU A 7 2.70 12.61 37.90
C LEU A 7 1.67 11.56 37.43
N SER A 8 0.49 11.56 38.05
CA SER A 8 -0.64 10.69 37.70
C SER A 8 -1.20 10.96 36.30
N LEU A 9 -1.21 12.22 35.86
CA LEU A 9 -1.68 12.59 34.51
C LEU A 9 -0.69 12.13 33.46
N THR A 10 0.61 12.26 33.73
CA THR A 10 1.66 11.76 32.82
C THR A 10 1.63 10.24 32.71
N LEU A 11 1.40 9.53 33.82
CA LEU A 11 1.33 8.07 33.83
C LEU A 11 0.12 7.57 33.01
N LEU A 12 -1.03 8.23 33.17
CA LEU A 12 -2.25 7.91 32.42
C LEU A 12 -2.05 8.11 30.90
N CYS A 13 -1.42 9.20 30.50
CA CYS A 13 -1.12 9.46 29.09
C CYS A 13 -0.19 8.42 28.48
N VAL A 14 0.86 8.01 29.20
CA VAL A 14 1.80 6.99 28.71
C VAL A 14 1.10 5.64 28.55
N VAL A 15 0.29 5.22 29.53
CA VAL A 15 -0.48 3.97 29.43
C VAL A 15 -1.45 4.01 28.24
N LEU A 16 -2.20 5.11 28.06
CA LEU A 16 -3.10 5.26 26.93
C LEU A 16 -2.37 5.21 25.57
N LEU A 17 -1.21 5.88 25.46
CA LEU A 17 -0.40 5.86 24.24
C LEU A 17 0.20 4.49 23.95
N CYS A 18 0.56 3.71 24.97
CA CYS A 18 1.06 2.34 24.81
C CYS A 18 -0.01 1.39 24.27
N VAL A 19 -1.29 1.57 24.62
CA VAL A 19 -2.41 0.73 24.13
C VAL A 19 -2.84 1.14 22.71
N LEU A 20 -2.66 2.42 22.33
CA LEU A 20 -2.92 2.92 20.98
C LEU A 20 -1.80 2.63 19.97
N GLY A 21 -0.68 2.08 20.43
CA GLY A 21 0.45 1.70 19.60
C GLY A 21 0.29 0.30 18.99
N GLU A 22 -0.79 0.06 18.25
CA GLU A 22 -0.94 -1.20 17.50
C GLU A 22 -0.86 -0.97 15.98
N MET A 23 0.09 -1.70 15.40
CA MET A 23 0.39 -1.92 13.99
C MET A 23 0.42 -0.65 13.13
N LYS A 24 1.63 -0.08 12.99
CA LYS A 24 2.06 0.48 11.71
C LYS A 24 1.68 -0.56 10.66
N SER A 25 0.55 -0.33 9.97
CA SER A 25 0.18 -1.10 8.79
C SER A 25 1.47 -1.20 8.00
N LYS A 26 1.88 -2.44 7.69
CA LYS A 26 2.89 -2.66 6.68
C LYS A 26 2.40 -1.83 5.51
N HIS A 27 3.00 -0.65 5.34
CA HIS A 27 3.02 0.04 4.08
C HIS A 27 3.82 -0.95 3.27
N ASP A 28 3.09 -1.92 2.73
CA ASP A 28 3.58 -2.91 1.81
C ASP A 28 4.29 -2.05 0.79
N GLY A 29 5.61 -2.17 0.77
CA GLY A 29 6.51 -1.50 -0.15
C GLY A 29 6.29 -1.99 -1.58
N ASP A 30 5.05 -2.34 -1.92
CA ASP A 30 4.56 -2.70 -3.24
C ASP A 30 4.33 -1.44 -4.11
N GLU A 31 4.47 -0.24 -3.53
CA GLU A 31 4.59 1.00 -4.30
C GLU A 31 6.00 1.20 -4.89
N LEU A 32 7.00 0.40 -4.49
CA LEU A 32 8.40 0.59 -4.90
C LEU A 32 8.93 -0.44 -5.90
N LEU A 33 8.16 -1.48 -6.26
CA LEU A 33 8.63 -2.55 -7.17
C LEU A 33 7.53 -3.07 -8.11
N VAL A 34 6.61 -2.23 -8.58
CA VAL A 34 5.80 -2.63 -9.74
C VAL A 34 6.77 -2.66 -10.93
N GLU A 35 7.19 -3.85 -11.33
CA GLU A 35 8.09 -4.01 -12.47
C GLU A 35 7.40 -3.52 -13.75
N GLU A 36 8.21 -3.05 -14.69
CA GLU A 36 7.73 -2.70 -16.02
C GLU A 36 7.28 -3.97 -16.75
N CYS A 37 6.13 -3.91 -17.43
CA CYS A 37 5.69 -5.05 -18.22
C CYS A 37 6.73 -5.37 -19.30
N SER A 38 6.97 -6.66 -19.58
CA SER A 38 8.04 -7.09 -20.50
C SER A 38 7.81 -6.75 -21.98
N GLY A 39 6.68 -6.14 -22.34
CA GLY A 39 6.31 -5.79 -23.70
C GLY A 39 5.45 -4.53 -23.77
N GLU A 40 5.19 -4.07 -25.00
CA GLU A 40 4.41 -2.85 -25.23
C GLU A 40 2.91 -3.16 -25.31
N PRO A 41 2.07 -2.56 -24.43
CA PRO A 41 0.64 -2.85 -24.42
C PRO A 41 -0.09 -2.24 -25.61
N ASN A 42 -1.05 -3.00 -26.13
CA ASN A 42 -2.03 -2.48 -27.07
C ASN A 42 -3.18 -1.77 -26.32
N ILE A 43 -4.08 -1.16 -27.08
CA ILE A 43 -5.18 -0.35 -26.50
C ILE A 43 -6.18 -1.19 -25.68
N VAL A 44 -6.32 -2.48 -25.98
CA VAL A 44 -7.19 -3.42 -25.24
C VAL A 44 -6.55 -3.78 -23.91
N ASP A 45 -5.23 -3.99 -23.88
CA ASP A 45 -4.48 -4.26 -22.65
C ASP A 45 -4.56 -3.07 -21.69
N CYS A 46 -4.54 -1.85 -22.24
CA CYS A 46 -4.70 -0.62 -21.46
C CYS A 46 -6.05 -0.53 -20.73
N ALA A 47 -7.09 -1.23 -21.19
CA ALA A 47 -8.38 -1.32 -20.52
C ALA A 47 -8.37 -2.32 -19.34
N GLN A 48 -7.42 -3.26 -19.32
CA GLN A 48 -7.27 -4.26 -18.26
C GLN A 48 -6.49 -3.68 -17.08
N LYS A 49 -7.06 -2.69 -16.39
CA LYS A 49 -6.41 -2.04 -15.23
C LYS A 49 -6.30 -2.98 -14.04
N CYS A 50 -5.24 -2.80 -13.25
CA CYS A 50 -5.12 -3.37 -11.92
C CYS A 50 -4.81 -2.28 -10.89
N SER A 51 -5.16 -2.57 -9.64
CA SER A 51 -4.83 -1.73 -8.49
C SER A 51 -4.64 -2.61 -7.26
N ARG A 52 -4.29 -1.99 -6.12
CA ARG A 52 -4.18 -2.69 -4.83
C ARG A 52 -5.46 -3.43 -4.44
N THR A 53 -6.63 -2.87 -4.77
CA THR A 53 -7.94 -3.47 -4.49
C THR A 53 -8.47 -4.31 -5.65
N PHE A 54 -8.09 -3.98 -6.89
CA PHE A 54 -8.57 -4.66 -8.09
C PHE A 54 -7.47 -5.52 -8.71
N LYS A 55 -7.50 -6.81 -8.35
CA LYS A 55 -6.54 -7.81 -8.85
C LYS A 55 -6.94 -8.34 -10.23
N CYS A 56 -5.96 -8.85 -10.98
CA CYS A 56 -6.19 -9.45 -12.28
C CYS A 56 -7.10 -10.69 -12.19
N ALA A 57 -8.08 -10.75 -13.08
CA ALA A 57 -9.04 -11.86 -13.13
C ALA A 57 -8.38 -13.18 -13.58
N GLN A 58 -7.38 -13.08 -14.45
CA GLN A 58 -6.65 -14.22 -14.97
C GLN A 58 -5.46 -14.59 -14.07
N LYS A 59 -5.32 -15.87 -13.74
CA LYS A 59 -4.24 -16.37 -12.87
C LYS A 59 -2.84 -16.23 -13.48
N ASN A 60 -2.75 -16.22 -14.80
CA ASN A 60 -1.48 -16.08 -15.52
C ASN A 60 -1.09 -14.61 -15.74
N HIS A 61 -1.90 -13.67 -15.24
CA HIS A 61 -1.63 -12.26 -15.40
C HIS A 61 -1.04 -11.66 -14.12
N VAL A 62 -0.06 -10.80 -14.29
CA VAL A 62 0.57 -10.01 -13.23
C VAL A 62 0.18 -8.55 -13.39
N CYS A 63 0.14 -7.82 -12.27
CA CYS A 63 -0.02 -6.37 -12.31
C CYS A 63 1.36 -5.75 -12.52
N CYS A 64 1.56 -5.05 -13.64
CA CYS A 64 2.81 -4.36 -13.96
C CYS A 64 2.51 -2.96 -14.53
N TRP A 65 3.52 -2.09 -14.56
CA TRP A 65 3.39 -0.70 -14.99
C TRP A 65 3.74 -0.52 -16.48
N THR A 66 3.05 0.40 -17.16
CA THR A 66 3.26 0.79 -18.56
C THR A 66 2.94 2.28 -18.80
N TYR A 67 3.01 2.76 -20.04
CA TYR A 67 2.53 4.11 -20.42
C TYR A 67 1.04 4.33 -20.14
N CYS A 68 0.25 3.25 -20.07
CA CYS A 68 -1.15 3.28 -19.68
C CYS A 68 -1.35 3.28 -18.16
N GLY A 69 -0.28 3.17 -17.38
CA GLY A 69 -0.32 2.91 -15.94
C GLY A 69 -0.36 1.42 -15.62
N ASN A 70 -0.87 1.08 -14.43
CA ASN A 70 -0.94 -0.30 -13.95
C ASN A 70 -1.99 -1.12 -14.71
N ILE A 71 -1.54 -2.18 -15.38
CA ILE A 71 -2.38 -3.10 -16.15
C ILE A 71 -2.09 -4.56 -15.79
N CYS A 72 -3.06 -5.42 -16.08
CA CYS A 72 -2.90 -6.86 -16.04
C CYS A 72 -2.23 -7.35 -17.32
N TRP A 73 -1.07 -7.96 -17.18
CA TRP A 73 -0.26 -8.45 -18.28
C TRP A 73 0.00 -9.94 -18.17
N GLU A 74 -0.08 -10.67 -19.28
CA GLU A 74 0.22 -12.09 -19.30
C GLU A 74 1.70 -12.34 -18.99
N LYS A 75 1.95 -13.21 -18.01
CA LYS A 75 3.30 -13.66 -17.67
C LYS A 75 3.73 -14.70 -18.71
N VAL A 76 4.66 -14.32 -19.58
CA VAL A 76 5.34 -15.20 -20.55
C VAL A 76 6.31 -16.14 -19.84
#